data_AF-A0A2S2P2T1-F1
#
_entry.id   AF-A0A2S2P2T1-F1
#
_cell.length_a   1.000
_cell.length_b   1.000
_cell.length_c   1.000
_cell.angle_alpha   90.00
_cell.angle_beta   90.00
_cell.angle_gamma   90.00
#
_symmetry.space_group_name_H-M   'P 1'
#
loop_
_entity.id
_entity.type
_entity.pdbx_description
1 polymer ?
#
loop_
_entity_poly.entity_id
_entity_poly.type
_entity_poly.pdbx_seq_one_letter_code
_entity_poly.pdbx_strand_id
1 'polypeptide(L)'
;MMSRKTKVRLLYVVIIRSILTYGYEVSTTTKHTERKLRKFENRVWRKICGPIPLMKTRGTGVGDIGNKELYDLLELAPVTSFIKGQRLQRLGHIMRRGENETVRVALEWKPKGKRPKGRPRKRWIDVVEEDLKILGVEDWRGIVQDR
;
A
#
# COMPACT_ATOMS: atom_id res chain seq x y z
N MET A 1 -6.07 29.38 11.86
CA MET A 1 -5.82 27.99 12.36
C MET A 1 -6.29 27.01 11.28
N MET A 2 -5.41 26.16 10.71
CA MET A 2 -5.81 25.28 9.58
C MET A 2 -6.82 24.20 9.99
N SER A 3 -7.84 23.96 9.16
CA SER A 3 -8.85 22.91 9.35
C SER A 3 -8.21 21.50 9.34
N ARG A 4 -8.79 20.58 10.12
CA ARG A 4 -8.35 19.17 10.21
C ARG A 4 -8.34 18.49 8.85
N LYS A 5 -9.36 18.73 8.02
CA LYS A 5 -9.44 18.20 6.65
C LYS A 5 -8.28 18.70 5.79
N THR A 6 -7.92 19.98 5.91
CA THR A 6 -6.79 20.58 5.19
C THR A 6 -5.45 19.99 5.64
N LYS A 7 -5.26 19.77 6.95
CA LYS A 7 -4.04 19.12 7.48
C LYS A 7 -3.89 17.69 6.96
N VAL A 8 -4.96 16.91 6.99
CA VAL A 8 -4.98 15.53 6.47
C VAL A 8 -4.63 15.52 4.98
N ARG A 9 -5.26 16.40 4.18
CA ARG A 9 -5.03 16.44 2.73
C ARG A 9 -3.64 16.96 2.37
N LEU A 10 -3.20 18.09 2.92
CA LEU A 10 -1.93 18.69 2.53
C LEU A 10 -0.72 18.02 3.21
N LEU A 11 -0.78 17.79 4.53
CA LEU A 11 0.38 17.22 5.23
C LEU A 11 0.50 15.73 4.99
N TYR A 12 -0.59 14.97 5.18
CA TYR A 12 -0.50 13.53 5.02
C TYR A 12 -0.54 13.10 3.56
N VAL A 13 -1.63 13.41 2.86
CA VAL A 13 -1.87 12.85 1.51
C VAL A 13 -0.83 13.35 0.49
N VAL A 14 -0.50 14.63 0.50
CA VAL A 14 0.43 15.22 -0.49
C VAL A 14 1.89 15.00 -0.12
N ILE A 15 2.28 15.23 1.15
CA ILE A 15 3.70 15.22 1.54
C ILE A 15 4.12 13.87 2.13
N ILE A 16 3.53 13.46 3.27
CA ILE A 16 4.01 12.29 4.01
C ILE A 16 3.78 11.01 3.21
N ARG A 17 2.59 10.85 2.63
CA ARG A 17 2.22 9.64 1.89
C ARG A 17 3.07 9.50 0.64
N SER A 18 3.26 10.56 -0.14
CA SER A 18 4.08 10.50 -1.37
C SER A 18 5.52 10.06 -1.07
N ILE A 19 6.15 10.63 -0.04
CA ILE A 19 7.49 10.26 0.41
C ILE A 19 7.51 8.81 0.93
N LEU A 20 6.51 8.43 1.72
CA LEU A 20 6.44 7.11 2.33
C LEU A 20 6.22 5.99 1.30
N THR A 21 5.42 6.25 0.26
CA THR A 21 5.06 5.26 -0.76
C THR A 21 6.07 5.20 -1.90
N TYR A 22 6.98 6.18 -1.96
CA TYR A 22 8.03 6.21 -2.96
C TYR A 22 8.85 4.91 -2.95
N GLY A 23 8.97 4.27 -4.12
CA GLY A 23 9.72 3.03 -4.30
C GLY A 23 9.02 1.73 -3.83
N TYR A 24 7.90 1.81 -3.10
CA TYR A 24 7.17 0.61 -2.67
C TYR A 24 6.37 -0.06 -3.79
N GLU A 25 6.16 0.65 -4.90
CA GLU A 25 5.49 0.16 -6.10
C GLU A 25 6.27 -0.97 -6.77
N VAL A 26 7.60 -0.89 -6.76
CA VAL A 26 8.53 -1.85 -7.40
C VAL A 26 9.16 -2.82 -6.39
N SER A 27 8.79 -2.72 -5.11
CA SER A 27 9.40 -3.49 -4.03
C SER A 27 8.52 -4.63 -3.56
N THR A 28 9.16 -5.73 -3.16
CA THR A 28 8.50 -6.86 -2.49
C THR A 28 8.15 -6.47 -1.07
N THR A 29 6.90 -6.10 -0.82
CA THR A 29 6.49 -5.74 0.55
C THR A 29 6.27 -7.00 1.36
N THR A 30 6.96 -7.11 2.50
CA THR A 30 6.74 -8.23 3.44
C THR A 30 5.63 -7.87 4.42
N LYS A 31 4.94 -8.86 5.00
CA LYS A 31 3.96 -8.64 6.09
C LYS A 31 4.56 -7.84 7.26
N HIS A 32 5.86 -8.01 7.51
CA HIS A 32 6.57 -7.23 8.54
C HIS A 32 6.65 -5.75 8.19
N THR A 33 7.00 -5.44 6.93
CA THR A 33 7.07 -4.08 6.42
C THR A 33 5.68 -3.43 6.41
N GLU A 34 4.63 -4.13 5.97
CA GLU A 34 3.25 -3.64 6.00
C GLU A 34 2.79 -3.28 7.42
N ARG A 35 3.11 -4.12 8.41
CA ARG A 35 2.81 -3.82 9.82
C ARG A 35 3.54 -2.56 10.31
N LYS A 36 4.81 -2.38 9.92
CA LYS A 36 5.56 -1.17 10.27
C LYS A 36 4.96 0.08 9.62
N LEU A 37 4.58 0.01 8.36
CA LEU A 37 3.92 1.10 7.63
C LEU A 37 2.59 1.50 8.28
N ARG A 38 1.74 0.53 8.63
CA ARG A 38 0.50 0.80 9.38
C ARG A 38 0.75 1.44 10.73
N LYS A 39 1.74 0.97 11.48
CA LYS A 39 2.10 1.56 12.79
C LYS A 39 2.58 3.01 12.63
N PHE A 40 3.39 3.28 11.61
CA PHE A 40 3.86 4.63 11.30
C PHE A 40 2.69 5.56 10.93
N GLU A 41 1.86 5.13 9.98
CA GLU A 41 0.66 5.86 9.55
C GLU A 41 -0.24 6.20 10.75
N ASN A 42 -0.56 5.21 11.60
CA ASN A 42 -1.39 5.43 12.78
C ASN A 42 -0.75 6.35 13.82
N ARG A 43 0.59 6.46 13.87
CA ARG A 43 1.29 7.42 14.73
C ARG A 43 1.17 8.84 14.19
N VAL A 44 1.32 9.00 12.87
CA VAL A 44 1.12 10.29 12.18
C VAL A 44 -0.30 10.79 12.39
N TRP A 45 -1.31 9.91 12.22
CA TRP A 45 -2.70 10.27 12.42
C TRP A 45 -3.02 10.74 13.83
N ARG A 46 -2.52 10.04 14.85
CA ARG A 46 -2.67 10.46 16.25
C ARG A 46 -2.03 11.82 16.53
N LYS A 47 -0.94 12.16 15.83
CA LYS A 47 -0.31 13.48 15.97
C LYS A 47 -1.08 14.59 15.26
N ILE A 48 -1.63 14.33 14.08
CA ILE A 48 -2.41 15.31 13.30
C ILE A 48 -3.77 15.58 13.94
N CYS A 49 -4.45 14.52 14.38
CA CYS A 49 -5.79 14.61 14.95
C CYS A 49 -5.77 14.96 16.45
N GLY A 50 -4.67 14.67 17.14
CA GLY A 50 -4.55 14.86 18.58
C GLY A 50 -5.44 13.88 19.38
N PRO A 51 -5.59 14.11 20.70
CA PRO A 51 -6.60 13.43 21.49
C PRO A 51 -7.97 13.88 21.00
N ILE A 52 -8.68 12.98 20.35
CA ILE A 52 -10.07 13.22 19.93
C ILE A 52 -10.94 12.83 21.13
N PRO A 53 -11.80 13.73 21.64
CA PRO A 53 -12.80 13.32 22.61
C PRO A 53 -13.70 12.28 21.95
N LEU A 54 -13.77 11.08 22.53
CA LEU A 54 -14.80 10.10 22.17
C LEU A 54 -16.16 10.73 22.46
N MET A 55 -16.73 11.42 21.47
CA MET A 55 -18.11 11.85 21.56
C MET A 55 -18.97 10.61 21.36
N LYS A 56 -19.48 10.12 22.49
CA LYS A 56 -20.41 9.00 22.66
C LYS A 56 -19.76 7.63 22.66
N THR A 57 -19.37 7.17 23.84
CA THR A 57 -19.86 5.93 24.49
C THR A 57 -18.83 5.58 25.57
N ARG A 58 -19.26 5.60 26.84
CA ARG A 58 -18.46 5.53 28.08
C ARG A 58 -18.08 6.91 28.61
N GLY A 59 -18.79 7.29 29.68
CA GLY A 59 -18.54 8.50 30.44
C GLY A 59 -17.08 8.62 30.85
N THR A 60 -16.65 9.86 30.98
CA THR A 60 -15.41 10.27 31.67
C THR A 60 -14.15 9.53 31.21
N GLY A 61 -13.65 9.85 30.02
CA GLY A 61 -12.31 9.46 29.61
C GLY A 61 -11.95 9.91 28.21
N VAL A 62 -10.81 10.59 28.05
CA VAL A 62 -10.14 10.74 26.76
C VAL A 62 -9.64 9.35 26.37
N GLY A 63 -10.47 8.58 25.67
CA GLY A 63 -10.14 7.22 25.26
C GLY A 63 -9.30 7.19 23.98
N ASP A 64 -8.39 6.22 23.88
CA ASP A 64 -7.66 5.93 22.65
C ASP A 64 -8.61 5.34 21.60
N ILE A 65 -8.76 6.02 20.45
CA ILE A 65 -9.57 5.54 19.32
C ILE A 65 -8.97 4.26 18.73
N GLY A 66 -9.84 3.30 18.40
CA GLY A 66 -9.48 2.07 17.72
C GLY A 66 -8.92 2.32 16.32
N ASN A 67 -8.01 1.47 15.84
CA ASN A 67 -7.40 1.68 14.52
C ASN A 67 -8.42 1.69 13.36
N LYS A 68 -9.57 1.01 13.49
CA LYS A 68 -10.62 1.00 12.45
C LYS A 68 -11.39 2.32 12.42
N GLU A 69 -11.83 2.78 13.59
CA GLU A 69 -12.54 4.05 13.77
C GLU A 69 -11.72 5.26 13.27
N LEU A 70 -10.38 5.19 13.39
CA LEU A 70 -9.49 6.20 12.80
C LEU A 70 -9.59 6.28 11.27
N TYR A 71 -9.69 5.14 10.58
CA TYR A 71 -9.82 5.13 9.11
C TYR A 71 -11.20 5.60 8.68
N ASP A 72 -12.25 5.20 9.40
CA ASP A 72 -13.63 5.63 9.12
C ASP A 72 -13.81 7.14 9.31
N LEU A 73 -13.23 7.71 10.37
CA LEU A 73 -13.26 9.15 10.64
C LEU A 73 -12.52 9.97 9.57
N LEU A 74 -11.46 9.40 9.00
CA LEU A 74 -10.62 10.07 8.01
C LEU A 74 -11.09 9.82 6.57
N GLU A 75 -12.02 8.89 6.34
CA GLU A 75 -12.48 8.45 5.02
C GLU A 75 -11.31 8.07 4.09
N LEU A 76 -10.23 7.53 4.66
CA LEU A 76 -9.00 7.21 3.94
C LEU A 76 -8.67 5.73 4.03
N ALA A 77 -8.37 5.14 2.88
CA ALA A 77 -7.82 3.80 2.82
C ALA A 77 -6.41 3.76 3.46
N PRO A 78 -6.07 2.66 4.18
CA PRO A 78 -4.75 2.49 4.76
C PRO A 78 -3.65 2.52 3.69
N VAL A 79 -2.46 3.02 4.05
CA VAL A 79 -1.31 3.15 3.16
C VAL A 79 -0.96 1.84 2.44
N THR A 80 -1.17 0.69 3.09
CA THR A 80 -0.92 -0.61 2.49
C THR A 80 -1.81 -0.87 1.28
N SER A 81 -3.09 -0.49 1.34
CA SER A 81 -4.01 -0.62 0.20
C SER A 81 -3.62 0.30 -0.94
N PHE A 82 -3.16 1.51 -0.63
CA PHE A 82 -2.66 2.45 -1.64
C PHE A 82 -1.42 1.88 -2.36
N ILE A 83 -0.44 1.34 -1.62
CA ILE A 83 0.76 0.71 -2.21
C ILE A 83 0.38 -0.46 -3.13
N LYS A 84 -0.56 -1.31 -2.72
CA LYS A 84 -1.09 -2.42 -3.54
C LYS A 84 -1.70 -1.87 -4.84
N GLY A 85 -2.52 -0.83 -4.75
CA GLY A 85 -3.09 -0.16 -5.92
C GLY A 85 -2.02 0.36 -6.90
N GLN A 86 -0.99 1.05 -6.41
CA GLN A 86 0.11 1.52 -7.26
C GLN A 86 0.89 0.38 -7.90
N ARG A 87 1.10 -0.72 -7.17
CA ARG A 87 1.75 -1.93 -7.71
C ARG A 87 0.96 -2.52 -8.89
N LEU A 88 -0.36 -2.59 -8.76
CA LEU A 88 -1.25 -3.05 -9.85
C LEU A 88 -1.26 -2.09 -11.03
N GLN A 89 -1.25 -0.78 -10.79
CA GLN A 89 -1.10 0.21 -11.87
C GLN A 89 0.23 0.03 -12.62
N ARG A 90 1.32 -0.25 -11.88
CA ARG A 90 2.62 -0.54 -12.47
C ARG A 90 2.61 -1.83 -13.28
N LEU A 91 1.94 -2.88 -12.82
CA LEU A 91 1.72 -4.10 -13.59
C LEU A 91 1.03 -3.78 -14.91
N GLY A 92 -0.11 -3.08 -14.85
CA GLY A 92 -0.84 -2.68 -16.05
C GLY A 92 0.01 -1.84 -17.01
N HIS A 93 0.88 -0.96 -16.50
CA HIS A 93 1.82 -0.21 -17.31
C HIS A 93 2.86 -1.09 -18.01
N ILE A 94 3.40 -2.11 -17.32
CA ILE A 94 4.34 -3.08 -17.91
C ILE A 94 3.64 -3.94 -18.96
N MET A 95 2.39 -4.34 -18.71
CA MET A 95 1.64 -5.20 -19.62
C MET A 95 1.20 -4.48 -20.90
N ARG A 96 0.96 -3.17 -20.85
CA ARG A 96 0.70 -2.35 -22.05
C ARG A 96 1.94 -2.11 -22.92
N ARG A 97 3.13 -2.48 -22.45
CA ARG A 97 4.38 -2.37 -23.20
C ARG A 97 4.54 -3.56 -24.15
N GLY A 98 5.31 -3.37 -25.21
CA GLY A 98 5.56 -4.42 -26.20
C GLY A 98 6.21 -5.66 -25.58
N GLU A 99 5.92 -6.83 -26.12
CA GLU A 99 6.44 -8.12 -25.62
C GLU A 99 7.96 -8.19 -25.58
N ASN A 100 8.61 -7.60 -26.58
CA ASN A 100 10.07 -7.57 -26.70
C ASN A 100 10.72 -6.45 -25.87
N GLU A 101 9.95 -5.67 -25.12
CA GLU A 101 10.52 -4.61 -24.29
C GLU A 101 11.18 -5.19 -23.06
N THR A 102 12.38 -4.69 -22.74
CA THR A 102 13.26 -5.22 -21.69
C THR A 102 12.56 -5.38 -20.34
N VAL A 103 11.63 -4.49 -20.00
CA VAL A 103 10.88 -4.53 -18.73
C VAL A 103 9.91 -5.72 -18.67
N ARG A 104 9.23 -6.05 -19.79
CA ARG A 104 8.30 -7.19 -19.86
C ARG A 104 9.06 -8.51 -19.87
N VAL A 105 10.14 -8.58 -20.65
CA VAL A 105 11.07 -9.72 -20.63
C VAL A 105 11.63 -9.95 -19.22
N ALA A 106 12.07 -8.90 -18.53
CA ALA A 106 12.62 -9.01 -17.17
C ALA A 106 11.57 -9.47 -16.15
N LEU A 107 10.29 -9.11 -16.33
CA LEU A 107 9.19 -9.56 -15.48
C LEU A 107 8.91 -11.06 -15.65
N GLU A 108 8.90 -11.54 -16.89
CA GLU A 108 8.62 -12.93 -17.24
C GLU A 108 9.82 -13.85 -17.02
N TRP A 109 11.04 -13.28 -16.99
CA TRP A 109 12.27 -14.04 -16.85
C TRP A 109 12.34 -14.82 -15.53
N LYS A 110 12.54 -16.14 -15.65
CA LYS A 110 12.72 -17.06 -14.54
C LYS A 110 14.17 -17.53 -14.46
N PRO A 111 15.03 -16.89 -13.64
CA PRO A 111 16.39 -17.37 -13.44
C PRO A 111 16.38 -18.80 -12.87
N LYS A 112 17.12 -19.68 -13.53
CA LYS A 112 17.37 -21.06 -13.07
C LYS A 112 18.52 -21.03 -12.06
N GLY A 113 18.32 -21.59 -10.87
CA GLY A 113 19.36 -21.71 -9.84
C GLY A 113 18.92 -21.31 -8.42
N LYS A 114 19.80 -21.55 -7.44
CA LYS A 114 19.58 -21.21 -6.03
C LYS A 114 19.78 -19.71 -5.82
N ARG A 115 18.84 -19.05 -5.14
CA ARG A 115 18.99 -17.63 -4.79
C ARG A 115 20.12 -17.43 -3.76
N PRO A 116 20.95 -16.39 -3.90
CA PRO A 116 21.99 -16.08 -2.94
C PRO A 116 21.39 -15.62 -1.60
N LYS A 117 22.18 -15.79 -0.53
CA LYS A 117 21.81 -15.35 0.83
C LYS A 117 21.66 -13.82 0.82
N GLY A 118 20.57 -13.30 1.41
CA GLY A 118 20.28 -11.86 1.50
C GLY A 118 19.27 -11.32 0.49
N ARG A 119 19.09 -11.95 -0.69
CA ARG A 119 18.04 -11.53 -1.64
C ARG A 119 16.65 -11.94 -1.12
N PRO A 120 15.62 -11.08 -1.24
CA PRO A 120 14.25 -11.46 -0.90
C PRO A 120 13.82 -12.76 -1.60
N ARG A 121 13.15 -13.64 -0.84
CA ARG A 121 12.68 -14.94 -1.35
C ARG A 121 11.58 -14.78 -2.40
N LYS A 122 10.68 -13.80 -2.20
CA LYS A 122 9.59 -13.47 -3.12
C LYS A 122 10.10 -12.55 -4.23
N ARG A 123 9.60 -12.74 -5.45
CA ARG A 123 9.73 -11.80 -6.57
C ARG A 123 8.65 -10.76 -6.47
N TRP A 124 8.84 -9.66 -7.19
CA TRP A 124 7.81 -8.64 -7.32
C TRP A 124 6.49 -9.23 -7.87
N ILE A 125 6.56 -10.07 -8.91
CA ILE A 125 5.39 -10.73 -9.49
C ILE A 125 4.66 -11.64 -8.50
N ASP A 126 5.37 -12.35 -7.62
CA ASP A 126 4.75 -13.20 -6.60
C ASP A 126 3.90 -12.37 -5.64
N VAL A 127 4.33 -11.13 -5.32
CA VAL A 127 3.57 -10.22 -4.46
C VAL A 127 2.39 -9.60 -5.22
N VAL A 128 2.56 -9.28 -6.51
CA VAL A 128 1.47 -8.83 -7.38
C VAL A 128 0.35 -9.88 -7.46
N GLU A 129 0.72 -11.15 -7.65
CA GLU A 129 -0.23 -12.26 -7.68
C GLU A 129 -0.96 -12.41 -6.33
N GLU A 130 -0.26 -12.22 -5.20
CA GLU A 130 -0.91 -12.17 -3.89
C GLU A 130 -1.90 -11.01 -3.75
N ASP A 131 -1.57 -9.83 -4.29
CA ASP A 131 -2.45 -8.67 -4.26
C ASP A 131 -3.70 -8.88 -5.13
N LEU A 132 -3.56 -9.51 -6.30
CA LEU A 132 -4.66 -9.85 -7.20
C LEU A 132 -5.57 -10.91 -6.60
N LYS A 133 -5.01 -11.91 -5.91
CA LYS A 133 -5.78 -12.92 -5.16
C LYS A 133 -6.64 -12.28 -4.06
N ILE A 134 -6.12 -11.27 -3.36
CA ILE A 134 -6.91 -10.52 -2.37
C ILE A 134 -8.12 -9.82 -3.01
N LEU A 135 -8.00 -9.42 -4.29
CA LEU A 135 -9.08 -8.82 -5.07
C LEU A 135 -9.98 -9.84 -5.78
N GLY A 136 -9.72 -11.15 -5.64
CA GLY A 136 -10.48 -12.20 -6.30
C GLY A 136 -10.16 -12.39 -7.79
N VAL A 137 -9.03 -11.84 -8.28
CA VAL A 137 -8.59 -12.00 -9.66
C VAL A 137 -7.57 -13.14 -9.75
N GLU A 138 -7.99 -14.29 -10.25
CA GLU A 138 -7.12 -15.48 -10.36
C GLU A 138 -6.39 -15.56 -11.71
N ASP A 139 -7.10 -15.40 -12.83
CA ASP A 139 -6.53 -15.49 -14.18
C ASP A 139 -6.24 -14.11 -14.82
N TRP A 140 -5.43 -13.32 -14.14
CA TRP A 140 -5.06 -11.98 -14.64
C TRP A 140 -4.20 -12.03 -15.91
N ARG A 141 -3.52 -13.14 -16.20
CA ARG A 141 -2.69 -13.27 -17.40
C ARG A 141 -3.54 -13.42 -18.65
N GLY A 142 -4.59 -14.23 -18.61
CA GLY A 142 -5.57 -14.33 -19.70
C GLY A 142 -6.26 -12.99 -19.97
N ILE A 143 -6.74 -12.32 -18.91
CA ILE A 143 -7.43 -11.01 -19.03
C ILE A 143 -6.57 -9.94 -19.71
N VAL A 144 -5.25 -9.99 -19.51
CA VAL A 144 -4.32 -9.00 -20.05
C VAL A 144 -3.96 -9.28 -21.51
N GLN A 145 -3.98 -10.55 -21.94
CA GLN A 145 -3.63 -10.97 -23.29
C GLN A 145 -4.81 -10.92 -24.27
N ASP A 146 -6.05 -10.95 -23.76
CA ASP A 146 -7.29 -10.92 -24.57
C ASP A 146 -7.68 -9.50 -25.04
N ARG A 147 -6.72 -8.57 -25.12
CA ARG A 147 -6.94 -7.15 -25.43
C ARG A 147 -6.00 -6.66 -26.52
#